data_AF-A0A1I6WC80-F1
#
_entry.id   AF-A0A1I6WC80-F1
#
_cell.length_a   1.000
_cell.length_b   1.000
_cell.length_c   1.000
_cell.angle_alpha   90.00
_cell.angle_beta   90.00
_cell.angle_gamma   90.00
#
_symmetry.space_group_name_H-M   'P 1'
#
loop_
_entity.id
_entity.type
_entity.pdbx_description
1 polymer ?
#
loop_
_entity_poly.entity_id
_entity_poly.type
_entity_poly.pdbx_seq_one_letter_code
_entity_poly.pdbx_strand_id
1 'polypeptide(L)'
;MDTDEMRAYLLRARGPRVDTAEAAARLLVELAAEAGGLLAAAGQGEEPARDAVAGYARRRAYVLVRLAELRPEYEGAADAAVAAWAGAEDRLIAAEVAAVRRG
;
A
#
# COMPACT_ATOMS: atom_id res chain seq x y z
N MET A 1 6.56 13.80 -0.39
CA MET A 1 6.79 13.07 -1.63
C MET A 1 5.50 13.19 -2.42
N ASP A 2 5.54 13.71 -3.64
CA ASP A 2 4.32 13.72 -4.46
C ASP A 2 4.03 12.33 -5.06
N THR A 3 2.87 12.16 -5.71
CA THR A 3 2.43 10.88 -6.25
C THR A 3 3.41 10.31 -7.28
N ASP A 4 4.03 11.16 -8.09
CA ASP A 4 4.98 10.75 -9.14
C ASP A 4 6.30 10.28 -8.53
N GLU A 5 6.80 10.99 -7.52
CA GLU A 5 7.98 10.58 -6.76
C GLU A 5 7.74 9.24 -6.03
N MET A 6 6.55 9.04 -5.46
CA MET A 6 6.16 7.78 -4.80
C MET A 6 6.07 6.63 -5.81
N ARG A 7 5.51 6.87 -6.99
CA ARG A 7 5.49 5.89 -8.08
C ARG A 7 6.91 5.51 -8.51
N ALA A 8 7.77 6.51 -8.74
CA ALA A 8 9.17 6.30 -9.10
C ALA A 8 9.97 5.57 -7.99
N TYR A 9 9.63 5.80 -6.72
CA TYR A 9 10.17 5.05 -5.60
C TYR A 9 9.80 3.57 -5.67
N LEU A 10 8.51 3.25 -5.91
CA LEU A 10 8.02 1.87 -5.98
C LEU A 10 8.64 1.09 -7.15
N LEU A 11 8.87 1.74 -8.29
CA LEU A 11 9.54 1.11 -9.44
C LEU A 11 10.99 0.73 -9.14
N ARG A 12 11.67 1.50 -8.29
CA ARG A 12 13.06 1.24 -7.85
C ARG A 12 13.15 0.31 -6.63
N ALA A 13 12.04 0.13 -5.91
CA ALA A 13 12.01 -0.69 -4.71
C ALA A 13 12.26 -2.17 -5.02
N ARG A 14 13.02 -2.85 -4.16
CA ARG A 14 13.08 -4.32 -4.17
C ARG A 14 11.78 -4.86 -3.58
N GLY A 15 11.09 -5.71 -4.34
CA GLY A 15 9.83 -6.32 -3.95
C GLY A 15 9.62 -7.66 -4.65
N PRO A 16 8.47 -8.32 -4.41
CA PRO A 16 8.11 -9.53 -5.15
C PRO A 16 8.12 -9.25 -6.65
N ARG A 17 8.39 -10.30 -7.43
CA ARG A 17 8.51 -10.18 -8.88
C ARG A 17 7.12 -9.97 -9.49
N VAL A 18 6.96 -8.83 -10.16
CA VAL A 18 5.76 -8.47 -10.92
C VAL A 18 6.19 -8.17 -12.35
N ASP A 19 6.33 -9.21 -13.14
CA ASP A 19 6.77 -9.17 -14.55
C ASP A 19 5.70 -9.73 -15.50
N THR A 20 4.59 -10.25 -14.96
CA THR A 20 3.43 -10.72 -15.70
C THR A 20 2.14 -10.26 -15.00
N ALA A 21 1.08 -10.10 -15.78
CA ALA A 21 -0.24 -9.79 -15.23
C ALA A 21 -0.76 -10.91 -14.31
N GLU A 22 -0.41 -12.17 -14.59
CA GLU A 22 -0.77 -13.31 -13.73
C GLU A 22 -0.04 -13.26 -12.38
N ALA A 23 1.26 -12.94 -12.36
CA ALA A 23 2.00 -12.74 -11.11
C ALA A 23 1.41 -11.58 -10.29
N ALA A 24 1.05 -10.47 -10.95
CA ALA A 24 0.38 -9.36 -10.30
C ALA A 24 -0.97 -9.79 -9.68
N ALA A 25 -1.79 -10.51 -10.44
CA ALA A 25 -3.10 -10.99 -9.99
C ALA A 25 -2.99 -11.91 -8.76
N ARG A 26 -2.03 -12.85 -8.75
CA ARG A 26 -1.78 -13.72 -7.59
C ARG A 26 -1.44 -12.91 -6.33
N LEU A 27 -0.53 -11.95 -6.45
CA LEU A 27 -0.16 -11.07 -5.34
C LEU A 27 -1.33 -10.20 -4.87
N LEU A 28 -2.19 -9.72 -5.78
CA LEU A 28 -3.39 -8.97 -5.40
C LEU A 28 -4.40 -9.84 -4.64
N VAL A 29 -4.52 -11.13 -4.96
CA VAL A 29 -5.36 -12.06 -4.19
C VAL A 29 -4.82 -12.27 -2.77
N GLU A 30 -3.50 -12.46 -2.64
CA GLU A 30 -2.85 -12.56 -1.32
C GLU A 30 -3.09 -11.29 -0.48
N LEU A 31 -2.93 -10.12 -1.10
CA LEU A 31 -3.20 -8.83 -0.47
C LEU A 31 -4.69 -8.66 -0.12
N ALA A 32 -5.62 -9.22 -0.90
CA ALA A 32 -7.04 -9.18 -0.58
C ALA A 32 -7.36 -10.01 0.67
N ALA A 33 -6.71 -11.16 0.86
CA ALA A 33 -6.83 -11.95 2.09
C ALA A 33 -6.26 -11.20 3.30
N GLU A 34 -5.10 -10.57 3.14
CA GLU A 34 -4.50 -9.70 4.18
C GLU A 34 -5.44 -8.54 4.57
N ALA A 35 -6.02 -7.87 3.58
CA ALA A 35 -7.01 -6.81 3.80
C ALA A 35 -8.21 -7.30 4.59
N GLY A 36 -8.71 -8.51 4.29
CA GLY A 36 -9.77 -9.15 5.05
C GLY A 36 -9.39 -9.35 6.53
N GLY A 37 -8.16 -9.77 6.81
CA GLY A 37 -7.64 -9.90 8.17
C GLY A 37 -7.57 -8.55 8.91
N LEU A 38 -7.06 -7.50 8.26
CA LEU A 38 -6.99 -6.15 8.83
C LEU A 38 -8.39 -5.58 9.13
N LEU A 39 -9.36 -5.82 8.24
CA LEU A 39 -10.75 -5.40 8.44
C LEU A 39 -11.43 -6.21 9.55
N ALA A 40 -11.15 -7.51 9.65
CA ALA A 40 -11.70 -8.35 10.70
C ALA A 40 -11.21 -7.93 12.09
N ALA A 41 -9.92 -7.62 12.23
CA ALA A 41 -9.35 -7.08 13.46
C ALA A 41 -10.03 -5.76 13.85
N ALA A 42 -10.15 -4.82 12.89
CA ALA A 42 -10.85 -3.56 13.10
C ALA A 42 -12.32 -3.74 13.54
N GLY A 43 -13.03 -4.71 12.95
CA GLY A 43 -14.41 -5.04 13.31
C GLY A 43 -14.58 -5.65 14.71
N GLN A 44 -13.52 -6.25 15.26
CA GLN A 44 -13.50 -6.79 16.63
C GLN A 44 -13.11 -5.73 17.67
N GLY A 45 -12.88 -4.48 17.26
CA GLY A 45 -12.44 -3.39 18.14
C GLY A 45 -10.93 -3.37 18.37
N GLU A 46 -10.18 -4.26 17.70
CA GLU A 46 -8.72 -4.18 17.66
C GLU A 46 -8.33 -3.17 16.59
N GLU A 47 -7.74 -2.03 16.96
CA GLU A 47 -7.20 -1.11 15.97
C GLU A 47 -6.00 -1.81 15.29
N PRO A 48 -6.07 -2.19 14.00
CA PRO A 48 -4.95 -2.83 13.34
C PRO A 48 -3.74 -1.90 13.45
N ALA A 49 -2.58 -2.47 13.75
CA ALA A 49 -1.36 -1.69 13.90
C ALA A 49 -1.17 -0.78 12.68
N ARG A 50 -0.98 0.53 12.91
CA ARG A 50 -0.90 1.53 11.83
C ARG A 50 0.19 1.19 10.82
N ASP A 51 1.30 0.64 11.30
CA ASP A 51 2.39 0.10 10.47
C ASP A 51 1.95 -1.05 9.56
N ALA A 52 1.05 -1.92 10.04
CA ALA A 52 0.50 -3.00 9.23
C ALA A 52 -0.37 -2.45 8.10
N VAL A 53 -1.19 -1.44 8.38
CA VAL A 53 -2.02 -0.76 7.37
C VAL A 53 -1.16 -0.02 6.34
N ALA A 54 -0.15 0.73 6.77
CA ALA A 54 0.77 1.42 5.89
C ALA A 54 1.59 0.43 5.03
N GLY A 55 2.07 -0.66 5.64
CA GLY A 55 2.78 -1.74 4.95
C GLY A 55 1.93 -2.44 3.90
N TYR A 56 0.68 -2.77 4.23
CA TYR A 56 -0.32 -3.29 3.28
C TYR A 56 -0.53 -2.33 2.10
N ALA A 57 -0.83 -1.06 2.39
CA ALA A 57 -1.11 -0.05 1.37
C ALA A 57 0.08 0.13 0.43
N ARG A 58 1.31 0.15 0.97
CA ARG A 58 2.55 0.20 0.20
C ARG A 58 2.72 -1.00 -0.73
N ARG A 59 2.52 -2.23 -0.22
CA ARG A 59 2.64 -3.45 -1.06
C ARG A 59 1.59 -3.46 -2.17
N ARG A 60 0.36 -3.04 -1.86
CA ARG A 60 -0.70 -2.91 -2.87
C ARG A 60 -0.36 -1.87 -3.94
N ALA A 61 0.14 -0.71 -3.54
CA ALA A 61 0.62 0.32 -4.46
C ALA A 61 1.76 -0.21 -5.35
N TYR A 62 2.74 -0.91 -4.77
CA TYR A 62 3.83 -1.55 -5.53
C TYR A 62 3.29 -2.47 -6.63
N VAL A 63 2.38 -3.40 -6.29
CA VAL A 63 1.86 -4.38 -7.25
C VAL A 63 1.08 -3.69 -8.36
N LEU A 64 0.24 -2.69 -8.05
CA LEU A 64 -0.55 -1.98 -9.05
C LEU A 64 0.29 -1.08 -9.95
N VAL A 65 1.30 -0.39 -9.41
CA VAL A 65 2.26 0.40 -10.21
C VAL A 65 3.01 -0.51 -11.18
N ARG A 66 3.47 -1.68 -10.73
CA ARG A 66 4.17 -2.65 -11.60
C ARG A 66 3.24 -3.30 -12.62
N LEU A 67 1.97 -3.52 -12.27
CA LEU A 67 0.97 -3.99 -13.23
C LEU A 67 0.69 -2.93 -14.29
N ALA A 68 0.62 -1.64 -13.93
CA ALA A 68 0.42 -0.54 -14.87
C ALA A 68 1.55 -0.45 -15.92
N GLU A 69 2.81 -0.70 -15.53
CA GLU A 69 3.95 -0.80 -16.47
C GLU A 69 3.76 -1.92 -17.52
N LEU A 70 3.06 -3.00 -17.16
CA LEU A 70 2.77 -4.11 -18.07
C LEU A 70 1.48 -3.86 -18.87
N ARG A 71 0.53 -3.12 -18.29
CA ARG A 71 -0.86 -2.98 -18.71
C ARG A 71 -1.37 -1.57 -18.36
N PRO A 72 -1.26 -0.60 -19.30
CA PRO A 72 -1.60 0.80 -19.05
C PRO A 72 -3.04 1.05 -18.59
N GLU A 73 -3.98 0.14 -18.87
CA GLU A 73 -5.36 0.26 -18.40
C GLU A 73 -5.49 0.26 -16.85
N TYR A 74 -4.44 -0.11 -16.12
CA TYR A 74 -4.39 -0.09 -14.65
C TYR A 74 -3.77 1.19 -14.06
N GLU A 75 -3.41 2.20 -14.87
CA GLU A 75 -2.80 3.45 -14.38
C GLU A 75 -3.63 4.13 -13.29
N GLY A 76 -4.95 4.28 -13.49
CA GLY A 76 -5.82 4.90 -12.48
C GLY A 76 -5.91 4.09 -11.18
N ALA A 77 -5.81 2.75 -11.26
CA ALA A 77 -5.76 1.91 -10.07
C ALA A 77 -4.43 2.03 -9.33
N ALA A 78 -3.32 2.18 -10.06
CA ALA A 78 -2.02 2.47 -9.49
C ALA A 78 -2.01 3.83 -8.76
N ASP A 79 -2.55 4.88 -9.38
CA ASP A 79 -2.65 6.22 -8.76
C ASP A 79 -3.46 6.20 -7.48
N ALA A 80 -4.64 5.58 -7.52
CA ALA A 80 -5.48 5.44 -6.34
C ALA A 80 -4.77 4.68 -5.21
N ALA A 81 -3.97 3.65 -5.54
CA ALA A 81 -3.23 2.89 -4.55
C ALA A 81 -2.04 3.67 -3.96
N VAL A 82 -1.33 4.45 -4.77
CA VAL A 82 -0.26 5.34 -4.28
C VAL A 82 -0.83 6.41 -3.35
N ALA A 83 -1.94 7.05 -3.72
CA ALA A 83 -2.63 8.02 -2.87
C ALA A 83 -3.10 7.41 -1.54
N ALA A 84 -3.63 6.18 -1.57
CA ALA A 84 -4.02 5.47 -0.35
C ALA A 84 -2.82 5.16 0.57
N TRP A 85 -1.67 4.80 -0.01
CA TRP A 85 -0.43 4.60 0.74
C TRP A 85 0.08 5.90 1.36
N ALA A 86 0.11 7.00 0.60
CA ALA A 86 0.49 8.33 1.10
C ALA A 86 -0.33 8.73 2.33
N GLY A 87 -1.67 8.63 2.25
CA GLY A 87 -2.54 8.93 3.38
C GLY A 87 -2.39 7.97 4.56
N ALA A 88 -1.91 6.74 4.35
CA ALA A 88 -1.57 5.83 5.45
C ALA A 88 -0.27 6.25 6.16
N GLU A 89 0.76 6.66 5.42
CA GLU A 89 2.01 7.18 5.99
C GLU A 89 1.79 8.50 6.74
N ASP A 90 1.02 9.43 6.18
CA ASP A 90 0.71 10.70 6.84
C ASP A 90 0.05 10.49 8.22
N ARG A 91 -0.88 9.53 8.30
CA ARG A 91 -1.53 9.18 9.58
C ARG A 91 -0.57 8.54 10.57
N LEU A 92 0.36 7.72 10.09
CA LEU A 92 1.40 7.11 10.92
C LEU A 92 2.32 8.19 11.50
N ILE A 93 2.85 9.08 10.65
CA ILE A 93 3.73 10.19 11.06
C ILE A 93 3.01 11.10 12.06
N ALA A 94 1.75 11.47 11.77
CA ALA A 94 0.98 12.33 12.68
C ALA A 94 0.80 11.69 14.06
N ALA A 95 0.58 10.38 14.12
CA ALA A 95 0.48 9.64 15.38
C ALA A 95 1.79 9.61 16.15
N GLU A 96 2.91 9.37 15.48
CA GLU A 96 4.25 9.37 16.10
C GLU A 96 4.60 10.75 16.67
N VAL A 97 4.37 11.83 15.89
CA VAL A 97 4.58 13.20 16.35
C VAL A 97 3.71 13.51 17.58
N ALA A 98 2.46 13.06 17.59
CA ALA A 98 1.55 13.22 18.74
C ALA A 98 1.97 12.40 19.96
N ALA A 99 2.67 11.27 19.77
CA ALA A 99 3.22 10.48 20.87
C ALA A 99 4.45 11.17 21.48
N VAL A 100 5.37 11.66 20.66
CA VAL A 100 6.58 12.40 21.10
C VAL A 100 6.23 13.66 21.87
N ARG A 101 5.17 14.38 21.49
CA ARG A 101 4.72 15.59 22.23
C ARG A 101 4.08 15.31 23.58
N ARG A 102 3.68 14.07 23.85
CA ARG A 102 3.01 13.65 25.10
C ARG A 102 3.96 12.96 26.09
N GLY A 103 5.15 12.58 25.65
CA GLY A 103 6.23 12.04 26.48
C GLY A 103 7.25 13.12 26.81
#